data_AF-W7QHP0-F1
#
_entry.id   AF-W7QHP0-F1
#
_cell.length_a   1.000
_cell.length_b   1.000
_cell.length_c   1.000
_cell.angle_alpha   90.00
_cell.angle_beta   90.00
_cell.angle_gamma   90.00
#
_symmetry.space_group_name_H-M   'P 1'
#
loop_
_entity.id
_entity.type
_entity.pdbx_description
1 polymer ?
#
loop_
_entity_poly.entity_id
_entity_poly.type
_entity_poly.pdbx_seq_one_letter_code
_entity_poly.pdbx_strand_id
1 'polypeptide(L)'
;MRAATLALEERIPLICFSASGGARMQEALFSLMQMAKTSAALERLREAGIPYISVLTDPVFGGVSASLAMLGDLNVAEPNALIGFAGPRVIEQTVREKLPEGFQRSEFLLEHGTVDMIVSRGDMRNRLGGVLRKLTHQPASGLDDELLVEPDLVDMAEQVEEVELEQPGASEPADDRDATSEPGDPENEADRSESPR
;
A
#
# COMPACT_ATOMS: atom_id res chain seq x y z
N MET A 1 26.94 7.41 -6.53
CA MET A 1 27.62 8.72 -6.41
C MET A 1 27.08 9.74 -7.38
N ARG A 2 27.30 9.61 -8.70
CA ARG A 2 26.82 10.61 -9.67
C ARG A 2 25.33 10.94 -9.57
N ALA A 3 24.49 9.91 -9.41
CA ALA A 3 23.04 10.11 -9.25
C ALA A 3 22.68 10.91 -8.00
N ALA A 4 23.29 10.61 -6.84
CA ALA A 4 23.06 11.35 -5.61
C ALA A 4 23.57 12.79 -5.69
N THR A 5 24.72 13.02 -6.34
CA THR A 5 25.24 14.38 -6.57
C THR A 5 24.30 15.18 -7.46
N LEU A 6 23.85 14.61 -8.57
CA LEU A 6 22.90 15.27 -9.48
C LEU A 6 21.55 15.54 -8.78
N ALA A 7 21.04 14.56 -8.03
CA ALA A 7 19.82 14.73 -7.24
C ALA A 7 19.95 15.88 -6.23
N LEU A 8 21.10 16.02 -5.60
CA LEU A 8 21.40 17.11 -4.66
C LEU A 8 21.50 18.47 -5.35
N GLU A 9 22.16 18.54 -6.51
CA GLU A 9 22.35 19.78 -7.30
C GLU A 9 21.02 20.29 -7.87
N GLU A 10 20.24 19.39 -8.48
CA GLU A 10 18.97 19.72 -9.13
C GLU A 10 17.77 19.68 -8.16
N ARG A 11 18.01 19.28 -6.90
CA ARG A 11 16.98 19.07 -5.87
C ARG A 11 15.83 18.17 -6.30
N ILE A 12 16.15 17.08 -7.00
CA ILE A 12 15.17 16.11 -7.48
C ILE A 12 15.22 14.81 -6.65
N PRO A 13 14.09 14.14 -6.41
CA PRO A 13 14.09 12.85 -5.72
C PRO A 13 14.94 11.80 -6.42
N LEU A 14 15.50 10.88 -5.64
CA LEU A 14 16.30 9.75 -6.13
C LEU A 14 15.57 8.44 -5.89
N ILE A 15 15.44 7.61 -6.92
CA ILE A 15 15.03 6.20 -6.79
C ILE A 15 16.22 5.32 -7.18
N CYS A 16 16.52 4.29 -6.39
CA CYS A 16 17.57 3.32 -6.71
C CYS A 16 17.05 1.89 -6.66
N PHE A 17 17.13 1.18 -7.78
CA PHE A 17 16.87 -0.26 -7.85
C PHE A 17 18.17 -1.00 -7.53
N SER A 18 18.15 -1.78 -6.45
CA SER A 18 19.28 -2.55 -5.97
C SER A 18 19.13 -4.01 -6.36
N ALA A 19 20.13 -4.53 -7.07
CA ALA A 19 20.34 -5.95 -7.32
C ALA A 19 21.83 -6.23 -7.16
N SER A 20 22.21 -7.00 -6.14
CA SER A 20 23.61 -7.32 -5.86
C SER A 20 23.75 -8.61 -5.06
N GLY A 21 24.69 -9.45 -5.45
CA GLY A 21 25.13 -10.59 -4.63
C GLY A 21 26.13 -10.23 -3.52
N GLY A 22 26.54 -8.96 -3.42
CA GLY A 22 27.53 -8.49 -2.44
C GLY A 22 28.55 -7.51 -3.03
N ALA A 23 29.59 -7.23 -2.25
CA ALA A 23 30.71 -6.39 -2.68
C ALA A 23 31.61 -7.13 -3.69
N ARG A 24 32.21 -6.40 -4.64
CA ARG A 24 33.14 -6.97 -5.61
C ARG A 24 34.49 -7.25 -4.95
N MET A 25 34.71 -8.51 -4.57
CA MET A 25 35.94 -8.92 -3.86
C MET A 25 37.24 -8.59 -4.62
N GLN A 26 37.19 -8.52 -5.95
CA GLN A 26 38.33 -8.19 -6.81
C GLN A 26 38.85 -6.76 -6.56
N GLU A 27 37.99 -5.87 -6.09
CA GLU A 27 38.34 -4.48 -5.74
C GLU A 27 38.70 -4.33 -4.25
N ALA A 28 38.57 -5.41 -3.46
CA ALA A 28 38.92 -5.50 -2.05
C ALA A 28 38.46 -4.28 -1.22
N LEU A 29 39.40 -3.57 -0.58
CA LEU A 29 39.13 -2.41 0.25
C LEU A 29 38.37 -1.30 -0.49
N PHE A 30 38.60 -1.13 -1.80
CA PHE A 30 37.89 -0.10 -2.57
C PHE A 30 36.39 -0.39 -2.66
N SER A 31 36.01 -1.66 -2.75
CA SER A 31 34.61 -2.09 -2.70
C SER A 31 33.98 -1.82 -1.34
N LEU A 32 34.71 -2.07 -0.25
CA LEU A 32 34.24 -1.74 1.10
C LEU A 32 34.03 -0.23 1.27
N MET A 33 35.00 0.58 0.83
CA MET A 33 34.92 2.04 0.93
C MET A 33 33.74 2.63 0.14
N GLN A 34 33.21 1.94 -0.87
CA GLN A 34 32.00 2.41 -1.57
C GLN A 34 30.78 2.45 -0.66
N MET A 35 30.69 1.58 0.36
CA MET A 35 29.60 1.62 1.34
C MET A 35 29.60 2.96 2.07
N ALA A 36 30.71 3.30 2.72
CA ALA A 36 30.86 4.57 3.42
C ALA A 36 30.63 5.78 2.50
N LYS A 37 31.20 5.73 1.29
CA LYS A 37 31.08 6.81 0.30
C LYS A 37 29.63 7.04 -0.15
N THR A 38 28.89 5.96 -0.43
CA THR A 38 27.49 6.06 -0.87
C THR A 38 26.56 6.43 0.28
N SER A 39 26.74 5.85 1.46
CA SER A 39 25.99 6.23 2.67
C SER A 39 26.16 7.72 3.00
N ALA A 40 27.39 8.26 2.97
CA ALA A 40 27.63 9.68 3.20
C ALA A 40 26.95 10.58 2.15
N ALA A 41 26.83 10.13 0.89
CA ALA A 41 26.12 10.87 -0.13
C ALA A 41 24.60 10.86 0.07
N LEU A 42 24.05 9.74 0.54
CA LEU A 42 22.63 9.63 0.87
C LEU A 42 22.27 10.45 2.12
N GLU A 43 23.15 10.50 3.12
CA GLU A 43 22.95 11.36 4.29
C GLU A 43 22.82 12.84 3.89
N ARG A 44 23.66 13.30 2.96
CA ARG A 44 23.54 14.66 2.41
C ARG A 44 22.22 14.92 1.67
N LEU A 45 21.62 13.90 1.05
CA LEU A 45 20.28 14.04 0.46
C LEU A 45 19.22 14.17 1.54
N ARG A 46 19.31 13.34 2.59
CA ARG A 46 18.43 13.38 3.77
C ARG A 46 18.49 14.74 4.46
N GLU A 47 19.69 15.26 4.74
CA GLU A 47 19.90 16.61 5.31
C GLU A 47 19.32 17.72 4.45
N ALA A 48 19.34 17.56 3.11
CA ALA A 48 18.76 18.50 2.17
C ALA A 48 17.22 18.36 2.01
N GLY A 49 16.59 17.37 2.68
CA GLY A 49 15.17 17.08 2.55
C GLY A 49 14.78 16.55 1.17
N ILE A 50 15.70 15.90 0.45
CA ILE A 50 15.45 15.34 -0.88
C ILE A 50 15.09 13.85 -0.73
N PRO A 51 13.88 13.43 -1.13
CA PRO A 51 13.44 12.05 -0.94
C PRO A 51 14.33 11.03 -1.67
N TYR A 52 14.73 9.98 -0.95
CA TYR A 52 15.40 8.82 -1.49
C TYR A 52 14.58 7.54 -1.27
N ILE A 53 14.17 6.89 -2.35
CA ILE A 53 13.49 5.59 -2.30
C ILE A 53 14.44 4.49 -2.75
N SER A 54 14.63 3.49 -1.89
CA SER A 54 15.36 2.27 -2.21
C SER A 54 14.39 1.19 -2.66
N VAL A 55 14.63 0.60 -3.83
CA VAL A 55 13.86 -0.54 -4.34
C VAL A 55 14.75 -1.77 -4.35
N LEU A 56 14.36 -2.77 -3.57
CA LEU A 56 15.08 -4.01 -3.33
C LEU A 56 14.58 -5.08 -4.31
N THR A 57 15.45 -5.50 -5.21
CA THR A 57 15.13 -6.50 -6.25
C THR A 57 15.96 -7.76 -6.06
N ASP A 58 15.41 -8.93 -6.40
CA ASP A 58 16.07 -10.21 -6.13
C ASP A 58 17.37 -10.39 -6.95
N PRO A 59 18.54 -10.64 -6.33
CA PRO A 59 18.86 -10.60 -4.90
C PRO A 59 19.53 -9.30 -4.43
N VAL A 60 19.45 -8.97 -3.13
CA VAL A 60 20.23 -7.87 -2.49
C VAL A 60 20.99 -8.37 -1.27
N PHE A 61 22.31 -8.54 -1.40
CA PHE A 61 23.17 -9.05 -0.35
C PHE A 61 24.39 -8.18 0.00
N GLY A 62 24.99 -8.48 1.15
CA GLY A 62 26.31 -8.00 1.55
C GLY A 62 26.36 -6.50 1.73
N GLY A 63 27.46 -5.89 1.28
CA GLY A 63 27.70 -4.46 1.47
C GLY A 63 26.62 -3.54 0.91
N VAL A 64 25.92 -3.94 -0.16
CA VAL A 64 24.83 -3.16 -0.74
C VAL A 64 23.62 -3.14 0.20
N SER A 65 23.23 -4.29 0.74
CA SER A 65 22.17 -4.39 1.77
C SER A 65 22.53 -3.63 3.06
N ALA A 66 23.81 -3.60 3.45
CA ALA A 66 24.28 -2.88 4.63
C ALA A 66 24.67 -1.41 4.37
N SER A 67 24.32 -0.86 3.21
CA SER A 67 24.57 0.54 2.89
C SER A 67 23.40 1.12 2.09
N LEU A 68 23.61 1.47 0.81
CA LEU A 68 22.66 2.24 0.02
C LEU A 68 21.25 1.63 0.01
N ALA A 69 21.13 0.30 -0.02
CA ALA A 69 19.83 -0.35 -0.21
C ALA A 69 18.92 -0.31 1.01
N MET A 70 19.44 -0.04 2.22
CA MET A 70 18.66 0.03 3.45
C MET A 70 18.61 1.43 4.06
N LEU A 71 19.15 2.43 3.37
CA LEU A 71 19.18 3.83 3.80
C LEU A 71 18.12 4.69 3.10
N GLY A 72 17.13 4.05 2.47
CA GLY A 72 15.96 4.74 1.92
C GLY A 72 15.20 5.51 2.99
N ASP A 73 14.58 6.63 2.60
CA ASP A 73 13.44 7.16 3.35
C ASP A 73 12.25 6.21 3.25
N LEU A 74 12.20 5.43 2.17
CA LEU A 74 11.29 4.31 1.99
C LEU A 74 12.02 3.16 1.29
N ASN A 75 11.96 1.99 1.91
CA ASN A 75 12.47 0.71 1.42
C ASN A 75 11.31 -0.11 0.83
N VAL A 76 11.25 -0.18 -0.50
CA VAL A 76 10.28 -1.00 -1.24
C VAL A 76 10.95 -2.28 -1.68
N ALA A 77 10.26 -3.42 -1.59
CA ALA A 77 10.74 -4.67 -2.17
C ALA A 77 9.82 -5.19 -3.27
N GLU A 78 10.39 -5.95 -4.21
CA GLU A 78 9.60 -6.81 -5.11
C GLU A 78 9.14 -8.08 -4.36
N PRO A 79 8.01 -8.70 -4.76
CA PRO A 79 7.53 -9.93 -4.14
C PRO A 79 8.58 -11.06 -4.19
N ASN A 80 8.66 -11.83 -3.11
CA ASN A 80 9.63 -12.92 -2.91
C ASN A 80 11.11 -12.54 -3.04
N ALA A 81 11.47 -11.25 -3.04
CA ALA A 81 12.86 -10.83 -3.23
C ALA A 81 13.74 -11.30 -2.07
N LEU A 82 14.92 -11.87 -2.39
CA LEU A 82 15.84 -12.38 -1.37
C LEU A 82 16.85 -11.29 -0.97
N ILE A 83 16.77 -10.85 0.28
CA ILE A 83 17.47 -9.66 0.76
C ILE A 83 18.07 -9.94 2.15
N GLY A 84 19.33 -9.58 2.34
CA GLY A 84 19.94 -9.63 3.68
C GLY A 84 21.45 -9.44 3.67
N PHE A 85 22.08 -9.34 4.83
CA PHE A 85 23.52 -9.07 4.88
C PHE A 85 24.37 -10.27 4.45
N ALA A 86 24.16 -11.43 5.10
CA ALA A 86 24.84 -12.67 4.76
C ALA A 86 23.91 -13.59 3.97
N GLY A 87 24.46 -14.35 3.03
CA GLY A 87 23.67 -15.35 2.30
C GLY A 87 23.18 -16.48 3.22
N PRO A 88 22.00 -17.08 2.94
CA PRO A 88 21.38 -18.07 3.82
C PRO A 88 22.29 -19.26 4.10
N ARG A 89 23.04 -19.73 3.09
CA ARG A 89 24.02 -20.81 3.22
C ARG A 89 25.09 -20.53 4.27
N VAL A 90 25.60 -19.30 4.35
CA VAL A 90 26.64 -18.91 5.33
C VAL A 90 26.05 -18.90 6.74
N ILE A 91 24.80 -18.44 6.87
CA ILE A 91 24.11 -18.39 8.16
C ILE A 91 23.82 -19.80 8.67
N GLU A 92 23.26 -20.68 7.83
CA GLU A 92 23.01 -22.09 8.17
C GLU A 92 24.26 -22.82 8.63
N GLN A 93 25.39 -22.61 7.93
CA GLN A 93 26.67 -23.22 8.29
C GLN A 93 27.20 -22.72 9.65
N THR A 94 26.86 -21.48 10.02
CA THR A 94 27.32 -20.86 11.27
C THR A 94 26.45 -21.28 12.45
N VAL A 95 25.13 -21.20 12.30
CA VAL A 95 24.15 -21.51 13.36
C VAL A 95 23.92 -23.03 13.50
N ARG A 96 24.21 -23.81 12.45
CA ARG A 96 24.00 -25.26 12.37
C ARG A 96 22.54 -25.69 12.57
N GLU A 97 21.62 -24.80 12.25
CA GLU A 97 20.18 -25.03 12.26
C GLU A 97 19.59 -24.69 10.89
N LYS A 98 18.40 -25.22 10.61
CA LYS A 98 17.65 -24.85 9.40
C LYS A 98 17.02 -23.48 9.60
N LEU A 99 17.12 -22.64 8.60
CA LEU A 99 16.46 -21.34 8.61
C LEU A 99 14.94 -21.52 8.48
N PRO A 100 14.14 -20.63 9.10
CA PRO A 100 12.69 -20.61 8.90
C PRO A 100 12.30 -20.52 7.42
N GLU A 101 11.11 -20.99 7.09
CA GLU A 101 10.54 -20.80 5.76
C GLU A 101 10.38 -19.29 5.48
N GLY A 102 10.69 -18.87 4.26
CA GLY A 102 10.62 -17.46 3.88
C GLY A 102 11.70 -16.57 4.49
N PHE A 103 12.67 -17.10 5.24
CA PHE A 103 13.77 -16.31 5.78
C PHE A 103 14.46 -15.46 4.69
N GLN A 104 14.70 -14.18 4.99
CA GLN A 104 15.26 -13.18 4.06
C GLN A 104 14.38 -12.84 2.83
N ARG A 105 13.16 -13.36 2.73
CA ARG A 105 12.21 -12.91 1.71
C ARG A 105 11.62 -11.56 2.06
N SER A 106 11.19 -10.81 1.04
CA SER A 106 10.51 -9.53 1.20
C SER A 106 9.36 -9.56 2.20
N GLU A 107 8.56 -10.64 2.21
CA GLU A 107 7.42 -10.87 3.10
C GLU A 107 7.88 -10.98 4.55
N PHE A 108 8.92 -11.79 4.78
CA PHE A 108 9.55 -11.91 6.09
C PHE A 108 10.12 -10.57 6.57
N LEU A 109 10.77 -9.82 5.67
CA LEU A 109 11.36 -8.52 6.02
C LEU A 109 10.31 -7.43 6.28
N LEU A 110 9.16 -7.50 5.62
CA LEU A 110 8.02 -6.62 5.88
C LEU A 110 7.46 -6.89 7.28
N GLU A 111 7.27 -8.16 7.65
CA GLU A 111 6.80 -8.55 8.99
C GLU A 111 7.75 -8.10 10.11
N HIS A 112 9.05 -8.01 9.83
CA HIS A 112 10.08 -7.60 10.79
C HIS A 112 10.43 -6.10 10.70
N GLY A 113 9.68 -5.31 9.91
CA GLY A 113 9.84 -3.85 9.82
C GLY A 113 11.12 -3.38 9.12
N THR A 114 11.76 -4.23 8.32
CA THR A 114 12.93 -3.85 7.50
C THR A 114 12.54 -3.27 6.15
N VAL A 115 11.40 -3.72 5.60
CA VAL A 115 10.81 -3.25 4.34
C VAL A 115 9.49 -2.55 4.65
N ASP A 116 9.22 -1.42 4.01
CA ASP A 116 8.01 -0.62 4.24
C ASP A 116 6.81 -1.10 3.42
N MET A 117 7.06 -1.61 2.21
CA MET A 117 6.02 -2.20 1.36
C MET A 117 6.57 -3.12 0.30
N ILE A 118 5.72 -4.06 -0.13
CA ILE A 118 5.99 -4.97 -1.24
C ILE A 118 5.15 -4.54 -2.44
N VAL A 119 5.78 -4.35 -3.59
CA VAL A 119 5.11 -3.81 -4.79
C VAL A 119 5.49 -4.65 -6.01
N SER A 120 4.47 -5.12 -6.74
CA SER A 120 4.67 -5.84 -7.99
C SER A 120 5.33 -4.94 -9.04
N ARG A 121 6.10 -5.52 -9.96
CA ARG A 121 6.80 -4.75 -11.01
C ARG A 121 5.84 -3.93 -11.90
N GLY A 122 4.62 -4.45 -12.14
CA GLY A 122 3.60 -3.77 -12.94
C GLY A 122 3.08 -2.49 -12.27
N ASP A 123 2.90 -2.54 -10.94
CA ASP A 123 2.32 -1.43 -10.17
C ASP A 123 3.38 -0.43 -9.67
N MET A 124 4.66 -0.81 -9.74
CA MET A 124 5.80 -0.05 -9.20
C MET A 124 5.80 1.41 -9.66
N ARG A 125 5.56 1.67 -10.95
CA ARG A 125 5.55 3.04 -11.49
C ARG A 125 4.48 3.90 -10.81
N ASN A 126 3.25 3.39 -10.77
CA ASN A 126 2.10 4.13 -10.24
C ASN A 126 2.25 4.33 -8.73
N ARG A 127 2.67 3.28 -8.02
CA ARG A 127 2.88 3.30 -6.57
C ARG A 127 3.98 4.28 -6.15
N LEU A 128 5.17 4.18 -6.76
CA LEU A 128 6.28 5.08 -6.46
C LEU A 128 5.98 6.53 -6.88
N GLY A 129 5.28 6.72 -8.01
CA GLY A 129 4.82 8.04 -8.43
C GLY A 129 3.88 8.68 -7.40
N GLY A 130 2.91 7.92 -6.88
CA GLY A 130 2.00 8.39 -5.84
C GLY A 130 2.70 8.74 -4.53
N VAL A 131 3.66 7.91 -4.09
CA VAL A 131 4.49 8.18 -2.90
C VAL A 131 5.32 9.44 -3.09
N LEU A 132 6.03 9.57 -4.21
CA LEU A 132 6.87 10.74 -4.48
C LEU A 132 6.06 12.03 -4.54
N ARG A 133 4.85 12.01 -5.11
CA ARG A 133 3.96 13.18 -5.09
C ARG A 133 3.66 13.65 -3.68
N LYS A 134 3.36 12.72 -2.77
CA LYS A 134 3.11 13.03 -1.35
C LYS A 134 4.36 13.59 -0.67
N LEU A 135 5.51 12.96 -0.87
CA LEU A 135 6.79 13.40 -0.27
C LEU A 135 7.30 14.73 -0.82
N THR A 136 6.89 15.11 -2.03
CA THR A 136 7.28 16.37 -2.69
C THR A 136 6.18 17.43 -2.69
N HIS A 137 5.09 17.20 -1.95
CA HIS A 137 3.91 18.09 -1.89
C HIS A 137 3.34 18.45 -3.27
N GLN A 138 3.43 17.53 -4.23
CA GLN A 138 2.83 17.70 -5.55
C GLN A 138 1.37 17.20 -5.53
N PRO A 139 0.49 17.82 -6.34
CA PRO A 139 -0.87 17.32 -6.49
C PRO A 139 -0.85 15.88 -7.06
N ALA A 140 -1.86 15.10 -6.69
CA ALA A 140 -2.13 13.83 -7.36
C ALA A 140 -2.35 14.13 -8.85
N SER A 141 -1.57 13.52 -9.75
CA SER A 141 -1.92 13.56 -11.18
C SER A 141 -2.99 12.53 -11.44
N GLY A 142 -4.04 12.91 -12.17
CA GLY A 142 -5.13 12.04 -12.63
C GLY A 142 -4.66 10.72 -13.22
N LEU A 143 -4.61 9.70 -12.36
CA LEU A 143 -4.89 8.32 -12.68
C LEU A 143 -6.37 8.18 -12.35
N ASP A 144 -7.20 8.41 -13.37
CA ASP A 144 -8.66 8.28 -13.40
C ASP A 144 -9.43 8.94 -12.24
N ASP A 145 -9.64 10.25 -12.36
CA ASP A 145 -10.63 11.03 -11.59
C ASP A 145 -12.07 10.50 -11.76
N GLU A 146 -12.31 9.50 -12.63
CA GLU A 146 -13.60 8.83 -12.80
C GLU A 146 -13.89 7.74 -11.75
N LEU A 147 -12.88 7.24 -11.01
CA LEU A 147 -13.06 6.12 -10.07
C LEU A 147 -13.10 6.53 -8.59
N LEU A 148 -12.90 7.81 -8.26
CA LEU A 148 -12.94 8.33 -6.88
C LEU A 148 -13.99 9.43 -6.69
N VAL A 149 -15.11 9.34 -7.40
CA VAL A 149 -16.34 9.96 -6.89
C VAL A 149 -16.83 9.06 -5.75
N GLU A 150 -16.21 9.18 -4.58
CA GLU A 150 -16.95 8.83 -3.36
C GLU A 150 -18.11 9.83 -3.27
N PRO A 151 -19.36 9.38 -3.18
CA PRO A 151 -20.47 10.30 -2.98
C PRO A 151 -20.19 11.08 -1.70
N ASP A 152 -20.28 12.40 -1.80
CA ASP A 152 -20.12 13.29 -0.66
C ASP A 152 -21.19 12.91 0.38
N LEU A 153 -20.78 12.19 1.42
CA LEU A 153 -21.66 11.73 2.48
C LEU A 153 -22.26 12.92 3.25
N VAL A 154 -21.66 14.11 3.13
CA VAL A 154 -22.17 15.35 3.71
C VAL A 154 -23.38 15.83 2.92
N ASP A 155 -23.31 15.87 1.59
CA ASP A 155 -24.46 16.22 0.73
C ASP A 155 -25.62 15.22 0.89
N MET A 156 -25.33 13.93 1.06
CA MET A 156 -26.37 12.93 1.31
C MET A 156 -27.02 13.08 2.70
N ALA A 157 -26.25 13.48 3.73
CA ALA A 157 -26.80 13.70 5.06
C ALA A 157 -27.67 14.96 5.11
N GLU A 158 -27.26 16.04 4.43
CA GLU A 158 -28.04 17.27 4.32
C GLU A 158 -29.34 17.05 3.52
N GLN A 159 -29.31 16.23 2.46
CA GLN A 159 -30.52 15.85 1.72
C GLN A 159 -31.48 14.95 2.52
N VAL A 160 -30.98 14.12 3.43
CA VAL A 160 -31.83 13.29 4.31
C VAL A 160 -32.51 14.16 5.37
N GLU A 161 -31.81 15.16 5.91
CA GLU A 161 -32.40 16.12 6.86
C GLU A 161 -33.45 17.05 6.19
N GLU A 162 -33.24 17.49 4.94
CA GLU A 162 -34.24 18.29 4.21
C GLU A 162 -35.51 17.50 3.88
N VAL A 163 -35.41 16.20 3.56
CA VAL A 163 -36.56 15.35 3.22
C VAL A 163 -37.41 15.01 4.46
N GLU A 164 -36.82 14.93 5.65
CA GLU A 164 -37.58 14.70 6.90
C GLU A 164 -38.34 15.96 7.39
N LEU A 165 -37.96 17.16 6.94
CA LEU A 165 -38.62 18.42 7.34
C LEU A 165 -39.80 18.83 6.44
N GLU A 166 -39.98 18.21 5.27
CA GLU A 166 -41.04 18.57 4.29
C GLU A 166 -42.37 17.81 4.41
N GLN A 167 -42.59 16.98 5.43
CA GLN A 167 -43.95 16.44 5.71
C GLN A 167 -44.64 17.16 6.88
N PRO A 168 -45.38 18.25 6.64
CA PRO A 168 -46.46 18.65 7.52
C PRO A 168 -47.74 17.86 7.16
N GLY A 169 -48.46 17.45 8.18
CA GLY A 169 -49.67 16.65 8.02
C GLY A 169 -50.88 17.36 7.40
N ALA A 170 -51.88 16.50 7.18
CA ALA A 170 -53.33 16.72 7.12
C ALA A 170 -54.00 17.06 5.77
N SER A 171 -54.98 16.23 5.37
CA SER A 171 -56.39 16.67 5.29
C SER A 171 -57.37 15.48 5.09
N GLU A 172 -58.38 15.44 5.97
CA GLU A 172 -59.67 14.72 5.88
C GLU A 172 -60.63 15.40 4.85
N PRO A 173 -61.92 15.01 4.72
CA PRO A 173 -62.54 13.70 4.50
C PRO A 173 -63.41 13.71 3.22
N ALA A 174 -63.90 12.55 2.75
CA ALA A 174 -64.97 12.48 1.75
C ALA A 174 -66.21 11.76 2.34
N ASP A 175 -67.26 12.54 2.55
CA ASP A 175 -68.65 12.12 2.83
C ASP A 175 -69.25 11.59 1.52
N ASP A 176 -69.68 10.34 1.49
CA ASP A 176 -70.92 10.02 0.79
C ASP A 176 -71.67 8.91 1.52
N ARG A 177 -72.98 9.10 1.59
CA ARG A 177 -73.91 8.36 2.43
C ARG A 177 -74.49 7.18 1.68
N ASP A 178 -74.95 6.24 2.49
CA ASP A 178 -76.12 5.39 2.29
C ASP A 178 -75.91 4.04 1.58
N ALA A 179 -75.85 2.97 2.39
CA ALA A 179 -76.81 1.85 2.34
C ALA A 179 -76.43 0.75 3.36
N THR A 180 -77.15 0.76 4.48
CA THR A 180 -77.71 -0.38 5.24
C THR A 180 -77.04 -1.78 5.26
N SER A 181 -76.96 -2.30 6.50
CA SER A 181 -77.04 -3.70 6.98
C SER A 181 -75.77 -4.58 7.04
N GLU A 182 -75.32 -4.81 8.28
CA GLU A 182 -74.62 -5.99 8.83
C GLU A 182 -75.42 -7.32 8.64
N PRO A 183 -74.90 -8.50 9.06
CA PRO A 183 -73.52 -9.03 9.08
C PRO A 183 -73.44 -10.50 8.55
N GLY A 184 -72.25 -11.07 8.39
CA GLY A 184 -72.08 -12.49 8.06
C GLY A 184 -70.66 -13.02 8.28
N ASP A 185 -70.44 -13.59 9.46
CA ASP A 185 -69.34 -14.46 9.89
C ASP A 185 -69.45 -15.86 9.21
N PRO A 186 -68.58 -16.86 9.46
CA PRO A 186 -67.17 -17.05 9.08
C PRO A 186 -67.01 -18.41 8.33
N GLU A 187 -65.82 -19.04 8.39
CA GLU A 187 -65.50 -20.45 8.02
C GLU A 187 -64.96 -20.73 6.61
N ASN A 188 -63.74 -21.29 6.55
CA ASN A 188 -63.47 -22.72 6.32
C ASN A 188 -62.00 -22.86 5.87
N GLU A 189 -61.06 -23.15 6.76
CA GLU A 189 -60.62 -24.50 7.14
C GLU A 189 -60.41 -25.43 5.93
N ALA A 190 -59.13 -25.73 5.66
CA ALA A 190 -58.59 -27.03 5.24
C ALA A 190 -57.37 -26.80 4.33
N ASP A 191 -56.33 -27.62 4.31
CA ASP A 191 -55.81 -28.68 5.15
C ASP A 191 -54.61 -29.18 4.33
N ARG A 192 -53.52 -29.52 5.02
CA ARG A 192 -52.54 -30.56 4.64
C ARG A 192 -51.80 -30.45 3.30
N SER A 193 -50.50 -30.19 3.33
CA SER A 193 -49.40 -31.09 3.74
C SER A 193 -48.84 -31.91 2.57
N GLU A 194 -47.51 -32.00 2.56
CA GLU A 194 -46.72 -33.11 2.01
C GLU A 194 -46.69 -33.24 0.47
N SER A 195 -45.58 -33.56 -0.20
CA SER A 195 -44.18 -33.81 0.16
C SER A 195 -43.41 -34.03 -1.17
N PRO A 196 -42.09 -34.20 -1.14
CA PRO A 196 -41.19 -33.78 -2.23
C PRO A 196 -40.73 -34.92 -3.14
N ARG A 197 -40.01 -34.54 -4.20
CA ARG A 197 -38.77 -35.19 -4.66
C ARG A 197 -37.78 -34.14 -5.16
#